data_AF-A0A9N9EI75-F1
#
_entry.id   AF-A0A9N9EI75-F1
#
_cell.length_a   1.000
_cell.length_b   1.000
_cell.length_c   1.000
_cell.angle_alpha   90.00
_cell.angle_beta   90.00
_cell.angle_gamma   90.00
#
_symmetry.space_group_name_H-M   'P 1'
#
loop_
_entity.id
_entity.type
_entity.pdbx_description
1 polymer ?
#
loop_
_entity_poly.entity_id
_entity_poly.type
_entity_poly.pdbx_seq_one_letter_code
_entity_poly.pdbx_strand_id
1 'polypeptide(L)'
;MSKKKAYQFTGYIEVLDEKANEWRNYTICRTCRDAIGRLTALLQKFPNKSERVKNHLKKCKYFIDAQGGREVALKILGIGLEEMEKQDSRSYT
;
A
#
# COMPACT_ATOMS: atom_id res chain seq x y z
N MET A 1 -11.57 27.23 -1.45
CA MET A 1 -10.92 26.47 -2.53
C MET A 1 -10.73 25.02 -2.08
N SER A 2 -11.55 24.11 -2.61
CA SER A 2 -11.59 22.70 -2.21
C SER A 2 -10.34 21.99 -2.68
N LYS A 3 -9.32 21.88 -1.82
CA LYS A 3 -8.12 21.08 -2.09
C LYS A 3 -8.57 19.64 -2.33
N LYS A 4 -8.56 19.21 -3.60
CA LYS A 4 -8.76 17.81 -3.98
C LYS A 4 -7.86 16.98 -3.05
N LYS A 5 -8.43 16.00 -2.34
CA LYS A 5 -7.69 15.05 -1.50
C LYS A 5 -6.75 14.27 -2.42
N ALA A 6 -5.59 14.88 -2.71
CA ALA A 6 -4.55 14.29 -3.52
C ALA A 6 -4.18 12.98 -2.83
N TYR A 7 -4.41 11.90 -3.58
CA TYR A 7 -4.19 10.52 -3.18
C TYR A 7 -2.88 10.37 -2.41
N GLN A 8 -2.95 10.29 -1.08
CA GLN A 8 -1.79 10.32 -0.17
C GLN A 8 -0.72 9.26 -0.50
N PHE A 9 -1.07 8.23 -1.29
CA PHE A 9 -0.21 7.09 -1.60
C PHE A 9 0.17 6.94 -3.07
N THR A 10 -0.29 7.80 -3.99
CA THR A 10 0.02 7.65 -5.43
C THR A 10 1.51 7.75 -5.76
N GLY A 11 2.29 8.40 -4.91
CA GLY A 11 3.75 8.43 -5.04
C GLY A 11 4.43 7.09 -4.78
N TYR A 12 3.78 6.19 -4.03
CA TYR A 12 4.35 4.92 -3.57
C TYR A 12 3.74 3.69 -4.25
N ILE A 13 2.64 3.86 -5.00
CA ILE A 13 1.96 2.78 -5.71
C ILE A 13 1.89 3.05 -7.21
N GLU A 14 1.81 1.98 -7.97
CA GLU A 14 1.46 2.00 -9.39
C GLU A 14 0.10 1.34 -9.56
N VAL A 15 -0.84 2.06 -10.16
CA VAL A 15 -2.16 1.53 -10.51
C VAL A 15 -2.04 0.79 -11.83
N LEU A 16 -2.49 -0.46 -11.87
CA LEU A 16 -2.53 -1.26 -13.08
C LEU A 16 -3.81 -0.96 -13.86
N ASP A 17 -3.81 -1.22 -15.17
CA ASP A 17 -5.03 -1.20 -15.99
C ASP A 17 -5.99 -2.35 -15.66
N GLU A 18 -5.47 -3.41 -15.03
CA GLU A 18 -6.27 -4.57 -14.62
C GLU A 18 -7.26 -4.21 -13.50
N LYS A 19 -8.54 -4.54 -13.72
CA LYS A 19 -9.62 -4.32 -12.74
C LYS A 19 -9.59 -5.38 -11.64
N ALA A 20 -9.57 -4.93 -10.39
CA ALA A 20 -9.78 -5.80 -9.23
C ALA A 20 -11.26 -6.06 -8.98
N ASN A 21 -12.11 -5.08 -9.29
CA ASN A 21 -13.56 -5.21 -9.33
C ASN A 21 -14.15 -4.14 -10.26
N GLU A 22 -15.48 -4.05 -10.37
CA GLU A 22 -16.15 -3.05 -11.22
C GLU A 22 -15.75 -1.59 -10.93
N TRP A 23 -15.33 -1.29 -9.70
CA TRP A 23 -15.09 0.07 -9.23
C TRP A 23 -13.61 0.43 -9.07
N ARG A 24 -12.71 -0.55 -9.08
CA ARG A 24 -11.31 -0.37 -8.66
C ARG A 24 -10.36 -1.24 -9.46
N ASN A 25 -9.19 -0.68 -9.73
CA ASN A 25 -8.09 -1.39 -10.35
C ASN A 25 -7.18 -2.03 -9.31
N TYR A 26 -6.37 -2.99 -9.74
CA TYR A 26 -5.24 -3.47 -8.98
C TYR A 26 -4.14 -2.42 -8.91
N THR A 27 -3.33 -2.53 -7.86
CA THR A 27 -2.16 -1.70 -7.62
C THR A 27 -1.01 -2.56 -7.16
N ILE A 28 0.20 -2.12 -7.48
CA ILE A 28 1.45 -2.68 -6.95
C ILE A 28 2.21 -1.59 -6.20
N CYS A 29 3.01 -2.00 -5.22
CA CYS A 29 3.92 -1.09 -4.54
C CYS A 29 5.14 -0.82 -5.42
N ARG A 30 5.50 0.46 -5.62
CA ARG A 30 6.65 0.86 -6.44
C ARG A 30 7.97 0.37 -5.85
N THR A 31 8.14 0.47 -4.54
CA THR A 31 9.38 -0.01 -3.90
C THR A 31 9.53 -1.53 -4.00
N CYS A 32 8.42 -2.28 -3.92
CA CYS A 32 8.45 -3.72 -4.21
C CYS A 32 8.85 -3.98 -5.67
N ARG A 33 8.25 -3.27 -6.63
CA ARG A 33 8.59 -3.42 -8.06
C ARG A 33 10.08 -3.19 -8.31
N ASP A 34 10.66 -2.17 -7.70
CA ASP A 34 12.07 -1.83 -7.84
C ASP A 34 13.00 -2.82 -7.11
N ALA A 35 12.57 -3.38 -5.96
CA ALA A 35 13.41 -4.29 -5.17
C ALA A 35 13.36 -5.76 -5.62
N ILE A 36 12.18 -6.29 -5.96
CA ILE A 36 11.98 -7.72 -6.33
C ILE A 36 11.62 -7.92 -7.80
N GLY A 37 11.62 -6.85 -8.59
CA GLY A 37 11.24 -6.86 -9.99
C GLY A 37 9.72 -6.80 -10.20
N ARG A 38 9.34 -6.35 -11.41
CA ARG A 38 7.93 -6.12 -11.77
C ARG A 38 7.09 -7.39 -11.75
N LEU A 39 7.58 -8.51 -12.29
CA LEU A 39 6.82 -9.76 -12.35
C LEU A 39 6.44 -10.26 -10.95
N THR A 40 7.39 -10.26 -10.02
CA THR A 40 7.16 -10.67 -8.63
C THR A 40 6.23 -9.69 -7.91
N ALA A 41 6.36 -8.39 -8.16
CA ALA A 41 5.46 -7.38 -7.61
C ALA A 41 4.03 -7.50 -8.14
N LEU A 42 3.84 -7.93 -9.41
CA LEU A 42 2.53 -8.21 -9.99
C LEU A 42 1.84 -9.41 -9.33
N LEU A 43 2.58 -10.42 -8.89
CA LEU A 43 2.02 -11.52 -8.10
C LEU A 43 1.51 -11.06 -6.72
N GLN A 44 2.10 -9.98 -6.20
CA GLN A 44 1.73 -9.34 -4.93
C GLN A 44 0.82 -8.12 -5.13
N LYS A 45 0.11 -8.03 -6.28
CA LYS A 45 -0.85 -6.95 -6.54
C LYS A 45 -2.01 -6.98 -5.56
N PHE A 46 -2.51 -5.81 -5.19
CA PHE A 46 -3.64 -5.66 -4.27
C PHE A 46 -4.62 -4.60 -4.78
N PRO A 47 -5.90 -4.65 -4.40
CA PRO A 47 -6.89 -3.67 -4.85
C PRO A 47 -6.51 -2.24 -4.44
N ASN A 48 -6.75 -1.27 -5.32
CA ASN A 48 -6.55 0.16 -5.05
C ASN A 48 -7.57 0.68 -4.01
N LYS A 49 -7.33 0.33 -2.75
CA LYS A 49 -8.09 0.76 -1.58
C LYS A 49 -7.10 1.31 -0.57
N SER A 50 -7.31 2.55 -0.13
CA SER A 50 -6.38 3.26 0.76
C SER A 50 -6.00 2.44 2.00
N GLU A 51 -6.94 1.72 2.61
CA GLU A 51 -6.66 0.82 3.74
C GLU A 51 -5.70 -0.32 3.39
N ARG A 52 -5.87 -0.94 2.21
CA ARG A 52 -5.00 -2.03 1.73
C ARG A 52 -3.60 -1.51 1.41
N VAL A 53 -3.53 -0.35 0.74
CA VAL A 53 -2.26 0.34 0.45
C VAL A 53 -1.52 0.65 1.75
N LYS A 54 -2.20 1.27 2.73
CA LYS A 54 -1.64 1.57 4.05
C LYS A 54 -1.11 0.31 4.74
N ASN A 55 -1.91 -0.76 4.78
CA ASN A 55 -1.51 -2.00 5.45
C ASN A 55 -0.29 -2.65 4.78
N HIS A 56 -0.25 -2.63 3.44
CA HIS A 56 0.92 -3.10 2.69
C HIS A 56 2.15 -2.26 3.03
N LEU A 57 2.09 -0.93 2.88
CA LEU A 57 3.22 -0.04 3.14
C LEU A 57 3.72 -0.15 4.60
N LYS A 58 2.81 -0.30 5.57
CA LYS A 58 3.14 -0.50 7.00
C LYS A 58 4.00 -1.75 7.26
N LYS A 59 3.83 -2.81 6.45
CA LYS A 59 4.53 -4.10 6.60
C LYS A 59 5.60 -4.32 5.54
N CYS A 60 5.68 -3.45 4.53
CA CYS A 60 6.57 -3.59 3.39
C CYS A 60 8.00 -3.28 3.80
N LYS A 61 8.85 -4.30 3.89
CA LYS A 61 10.28 -4.16 4.22
C LYS A 61 10.99 -3.19 3.26
N TYR A 62 10.73 -3.31 1.96
CA TYR A 62 11.36 -2.45 0.94
C TYR A 62 10.94 -0.99 1.06
N PHE A 63 9.68 -0.72 1.42
CA PHE A 63 9.22 0.63 1.69
C PHE A 63 9.89 1.20 2.94
N ILE A 64 9.90 0.43 4.03
CA ILE A 64 10.50 0.83 5.30
C ILE A 64 12.00 1.15 5.12
N ASP A 65 12.71 0.28 4.41
CA ASP A 65 14.13 0.44 4.12
C ASP A 65 14.39 1.68 3.24
N ALA A 66 13.60 1.87 2.17
CA ALA A 66 13.70 3.03 1.30
C ALA A 66 13.36 4.36 1.99
N GLN A 67 12.56 4.36 3.06
CA GLN A 67 12.28 5.57 3.86
C GLN A 67 13.30 5.81 4.98
N GLY A 68 14.29 4.92 5.16
CA GLY A 68 15.30 5.05 6.21
C GLY A 68 14.83 4.59 7.59
N GLY A 69 13.81 3.73 7.67
CA GLY A 69 13.37 3.10 8.91
C GLY A 69 11.85 3.11 9.14
N ARG A 70 11.42 2.24 10.06
CA ARG A 70 10.00 1.97 10.31
C ARG A 70 9.27 3.21 10.85
N GLU A 71 9.92 3.96 11.72
CA GLU A 71 9.34 5.15 12.36
C GLU A 71 9.04 6.25 11.34
N VAL A 72 9.98 6.50 10.42
CA VAL A 72 9.82 7.47 9.32
C VAL A 72 8.69 7.03 8.39
N ALA A 73 8.68 5.75 8.00
CA ALA A 73 7.63 5.17 7.18
C ALA A 73 6.23 5.31 7.82
N LEU A 74 6.09 5.01 9.12
CA LEU A 74 4.83 5.15 9.84
C LEU A 74 4.36 6.61 9.91
N LYS A 75 5.29 7.55 10.13
CA LYS A 75 5.01 8.99 10.13
C LYS A 75 4.50 9.47 8.77
N ILE A 76 5.12 9.03 7.66
CA ILE A 76 4.67 9.32 6.29
C ILE A 76 3.26 8.80 6.04
N LEU A 77 2.94 7.61 6.55
CA LEU A 77 1.61 7.02 6.41
C LEU A 77 0.56 7.68 7.31
N GLY A 78 0.97 8.56 8.23
CA GLY A 78 0.09 9.18 9.22
C GLY A 78 -0.54 8.15 10.16
N ILE A 79 0.16 7.06 10.45
CA ILE A 79 -0.29 5.99 11.34
C ILE A 79 0.38 6.19 12.70
N GLY A 80 -0.40 6.46 13.74
CA GLY A 80 0.06 6.40 15.13
C GLY A 80 0.33 4.95 15.55
N LEU A 81 1.19 4.74 16.56
CA LEU A 81 1.62 3.42 17.05
C LEU A 81 0.47 2.50 17.55
N GLU A 82 -0.77 3.01 17.69
CA GLU A 82 -1.86 2.37 18.45
C GLU A 82 -2.86 1.52 17.64
N GLU A 83 -2.63 1.24 16.35
CA GLU A 83 -3.64 0.56 15.51
C GLU A 83 -3.09 -0.75 14.90
N MET A 84 -2.95 -1.81 15.70
CA MET A 84 -2.38 -3.11 15.27
C MET A 84 -3.30 -4.34 15.35
N GLU A 85 -4.45 -4.32 16.03
CA GLU A 85 -5.10 -5.58 16.48
C GLU A 85 -6.45 -5.99 15.82
N LYS A 86 -6.81 -5.53 14.62
CA LYS A 86 -8.17 -5.84 14.05
C LYS A 86 -8.24 -6.41 12.63
N GLN A 87 -7.27 -7.20 12.18
CA GLN A 87 -7.31 -7.73 10.79
C GLN A 87 -7.29 -9.24 10.60
N ASP A 88 -7.37 -10.04 11.66
CA ASP A 88 -7.33 -11.51 11.56
C ASP A 88 -8.70 -12.21 11.75
N SER A 89 -9.83 -11.55 11.50
CA SER A 89 -11.16 -12.17 11.71
C SER A 89 -12.10 -12.12 10.49
N ARG A 90 -11.54 -12.20 9.28
CA ARG A 90 -12.33 -12.50 8.07
C ARG A 90 -11.68 -13.61 7.24
N SER A 91 -11.50 -14.76 7.87
CA SER A 91 -11.56 -16.04 7.16
C SER A 91 -13.04 -16.44 7.14
N TYR A 92 -13.73 -16.24 6.02
CA TYR A 92 -14.99 -16.93 5.77
C TYR A 92 -14.63 -18.26 5.13
N THR A 93 -14.60 -19.32 5.93
CA THR A 93 -15.11 -20.66 5.65
C THR A 93 -15.22 -21.38 6.99
#